data_AF-A0A673GYN4-F1
#
_entry.id   AF-A0A673GYN4-F1
#
_cell.length_a   1.000
_cell.length_b   1.000
_cell.length_c   1.000
_cell.angle_alpha   90.00
_cell.angle_beta   90.00
_cell.angle_gamma   90.00
#
_symmetry.space_group_name_H-M   'P 1'
#
loop_
_entity.id
_entity.type
_entity.pdbx_description
1 polymer ?
#
loop_
_entity_poly.entity_id
_entity_poly.type
_entity_poly.pdbx_seq_one_letter_code
_entity_poly.pdbx_strand_id
1 'polypeptide(L)'
;MRIIDPNPKVEQIYHNVGDDKILRVQNFSILNRHLRSYYQDNLQQLVLMPLPNVAVLGRDPLTEGAVAELRRLLLLLLGCAVQCERKETFIQQ
;
A
#
# COMPACT_ATOMS: atom_id res chain seq x y z
N MET A 1 -2.57 -5.49 3.29
CA MET A 1 -1.99 -6.68 2.62
C MET A 1 -2.31 -7.99 3.30
N ARG A 2 -2.15 -8.17 4.61
CA ARG A 2 -2.36 -9.48 5.28
C ARG A 2 -3.72 -10.17 5.06
N ILE A 3 -4.77 -9.41 4.73
CA ILE A 3 -6.10 -9.96 4.41
C ILE A 3 -6.32 -10.24 2.91
N ILE A 4 -5.47 -9.67 2.05
CA ILE A 4 -5.57 -9.73 0.58
C ILE A 4 -4.57 -10.76 0.03
N ASP A 5 -3.33 -10.68 0.51
CA ASP A 5 -2.24 -11.55 0.09
C ASP A 5 -2.32 -12.88 0.84
N PRO A 6 -2.45 -14.04 0.14
CA PRO A 6 -2.48 -15.35 0.77
C PRO A 6 -1.13 -15.75 1.37
N ASN A 7 -0.02 -15.10 0.96
CA ASN A 7 1.31 -15.32 1.52
C ASN A 7 1.99 -13.99 1.86
N PRO A 8 1.47 -13.26 2.86
CA PRO A 8 1.95 -11.91 3.15
C PRO A 8 3.38 -11.96 3.70
N LYS A 9 4.28 -11.21 3.07
CA LYS A 9 5.63 -11.00 3.61
C LYS A 9 5.52 -10.40 5.01
N VAL A 10 6.10 -11.08 6.00
CA VAL A 10 6.11 -10.60 7.38
C VAL A 10 7.30 -9.68 7.56
N GLU A 11 7.01 -8.38 7.54
CA GLU A 11 7.95 -7.35 7.94
C GLU A 11 7.47 -6.65 9.20
N GLN A 12 8.40 -6.19 10.03
CA GLN A 12 8.09 -5.43 11.22
C GLN A 12 7.50 -4.07 10.82
N ILE A 13 6.31 -3.79 11.34
CA ILE A 13 5.63 -2.50 11.17
C ILE A 13 5.83 -1.71 12.47
N TYR A 14 6.07 -0.41 12.35
CA TYR A 14 6.16 0.46 13.52
C TYR A 14 4.77 0.78 14.04
N HIS A 15 4.53 0.47 15.30
CA HIS A 15 3.30 0.80 16.03
C HIS A 15 3.50 2.09 16.83
N ASN A 16 2.42 2.74 17.25
CA ASN A 16 2.46 3.99 18.03
C ASN A 16 3.27 5.12 17.35
N VAL A 17 3.12 5.24 16.03
CA VAL A 17 3.86 6.19 15.18
C VAL A 17 3.68 7.65 15.63
N GLY A 18 2.50 8.02 16.16
CA GLY A 18 2.20 9.39 16.57
C GLY A 18 2.51 10.41 15.47
N ASP A 19 3.32 11.40 15.81
CA ASP A 19 3.81 12.43 14.88
C ASP A 19 5.20 12.14 14.30
N ASP A 20 5.76 10.94 14.53
CA ASP A 20 7.06 10.56 13.97
C ASP A 20 6.96 10.34 12.45
N LYS A 21 7.40 11.37 11.72
CA LYS A 21 7.45 11.37 10.26
C LYS A 21 8.36 10.26 9.69
N ILE A 22 9.44 9.89 10.38
CA ILE A 22 10.38 8.87 9.90
C ILE A 22 9.71 7.52 9.94
N LEU A 23 9.09 7.17 11.07
CA LEU A 23 8.36 5.91 11.22
C LEU A 23 7.17 5.82 10.25
N ARG A 24 6.48 6.94 10.01
CA ARG A 24 5.40 7.01 9.01
C ARG A 24 5.90 6.73 7.59
N VAL A 25 7.00 7.38 7.17
CA VAL A 25 7.65 7.13 5.87
C VAL A 25 8.08 5.67 5.74
N GLN A 26 8.63 5.08 6.81
CA GLN A 26 9.06 3.67 6.81
C GLN A 26 7.87 2.72 6.65
N ASN A 27 6.78 2.92 7.38
CA ASN A 27 5.56 2.12 7.22
C ASN A 27 4.99 2.20 5.80
N PHE A 28 4.94 3.40 5.20
CA PHE A 28 4.52 3.54 3.80
C PHE A 28 5.49 2.87 2.83
N SER A 29 6.80 2.92 3.08
CA SER A 29 7.81 2.22 2.27
C SER A 29 7.61 0.71 2.26
N ILE A 30 7.33 0.12 3.44
CA ILE A 30 7.03 -1.30 3.59
C ILE A 30 5.78 -1.67 2.78
N LEU A 31 4.70 -0.91 2.95
CA LEU A 31 3.45 -1.14 2.22
C LEU A 31 3.65 -1.02 0.70
N ASN A 32 4.40 -0.02 0.24
CA ASN A 32 4.66 0.20 -1.18
C ASN A 32 5.43 -0.98 -1.81
N ARG A 33 6.42 -1.53 -1.07
CA ARG A 33 7.14 -2.74 -1.47
C ARG A 33 6.21 -3.95 -1.54
N HIS A 34 5.33 -4.12 -0.54
CA HIS A 34 4.37 -5.24 -0.53
C HIS A 34 3.37 -5.16 -1.67
N LEU A 35 2.84 -3.96 -1.96
CA LEU A 35 1.97 -3.74 -3.12
C LEU A 35 2.68 -4.11 -4.42
N ARG A 36 3.90 -3.59 -4.64
CA ARG A 36 4.68 -3.89 -5.84
C ARG A 36 4.92 -5.39 -6.00
N SER A 37 5.38 -6.06 -4.94
CA SER A 37 5.58 -7.51 -4.95
C SER A 37 4.30 -8.26 -5.23
N TYR A 38 3.16 -7.88 -4.64
CA TYR A 38 1.91 -8.59 -4.87
C TYR A 38 1.47 -8.50 -6.34
N TYR A 39 1.55 -7.32 -6.96
CA TYR A 39 1.25 -7.17 -8.38
C TYR A 39 2.18 -8.02 -9.25
N GLN A 40 3.49 -7.97 -9.00
CA GLN A 40 4.48 -8.65 -9.84
C GLN A 40 4.53 -10.17 -9.60
N ASP A 41 4.58 -10.58 -8.35
CA ASP A 41 4.86 -11.96 -7.93
C ASP A 41 3.57 -12.80 -7.88
N ASN A 42 2.45 -12.24 -7.38
CA ASN A 42 1.19 -12.98 -7.23
C ASN A 42 0.26 -12.79 -8.43
N LEU A 43 0.05 -11.54 -8.88
CA LEU A 43 -0.86 -11.26 -9.99
C LEU A 43 -0.19 -11.40 -11.36
N GLN A 44 1.14 -11.50 -11.42
CA GLN A 44 1.91 -11.54 -12.67
C GLN A 44 1.65 -10.31 -13.57
N GLN A 45 1.47 -9.14 -12.94
CA GLN A 45 1.17 -7.87 -13.59
C GLN A 45 2.24 -6.82 -13.28
N LEU A 46 2.64 -6.06 -14.30
CA LEU A 46 3.54 -4.91 -14.12
C LEU A 46 2.74 -3.64 -13.82
N VAL A 47 3.07 -2.95 -12.73
CA VAL A 47 2.52 -1.63 -12.42
C VAL A 47 3.21 -0.59 -13.31
N LEU A 48 2.48 -0.05 -14.29
CA LEU A 48 2.99 0.95 -15.24
C LEU A 48 2.93 2.40 -14.70
N MET A 49 2.05 2.65 -13.74
CA MET A 49 1.96 3.95 -13.09
C MET A 49 3.11 4.14 -12.08
N PRO A 50 3.53 5.39 -11.81
CA PRO A 50 4.47 5.66 -10.73
C PRO A 50 3.92 5.16 -9.39
N LEU A 51 4.78 4.49 -8.61
CA LEU A 51 4.43 4.13 -7.25
C LEU A 51 4.28 5.38 -6.37
N PRO A 52 3.41 5.34 -5.35
CA PRO A 52 3.23 6.44 -4.42
C PRO A 52 4.53 6.97 -3.82
N ASN A 53 4.68 8.29 -3.78
CA ASN A 53 5.82 8.93 -3.14
C ASN A 53 5.65 8.92 -1.61
N VAL A 54 6.32 7.96 -0.97
CA VAL A 54 6.24 7.73 0.48
C VAL A 54 6.80 8.88 1.32
N ALA A 55 7.73 9.67 0.78
CA ALA A 55 8.28 10.84 1.48
C ALA A 55 7.26 11.97 1.58
N VAL A 56 6.47 12.19 0.52
CA VAL A 56 5.37 13.16 0.51
C VAL A 56 4.28 12.71 1.48
N LEU A 57 3.89 11.43 1.44
CA LEU A 57 2.90 10.84 2.36
C LEU A 57 3.29 10.91 3.83
N GLY A 58 4.56 10.62 4.14
CA GLY A 58 5.00 10.44 5.52
C GLY A 58 5.36 11.74 6.25
N ARG A 59 5.79 12.77 5.52
CA ARG A 59 6.29 14.03 6.10
C ARG A 59 5.19 15.04 6.40
N ASP A 60 4.24 15.22 5.48
CA ASP A 60 3.12 16.15 5.67
C ASP A 60 1.83 15.58 5.04
N PRO A 61 1.09 14.74 5.79
CA PRO A 61 0.02 13.91 5.26
C PRO A 61 -1.23 14.69 4.86
N LEU A 62 -1.34 15.99 5.19
CA LEU A 62 -2.53 16.80 4.96
C LEU A 62 -2.40 17.76 3.77
N THR A 63 -1.26 17.76 3.09
CA THR A 63 -1.06 18.53 1.85
C THR A 63 -1.84 17.92 0.68
N GLU A 64 -2.21 18.74 -0.31
CA GLU A 64 -2.83 18.25 -1.54
C GLU A 64 -1.97 17.19 -2.24
N GLY A 65 -0.65 17.37 -2.22
CA GLY A 65 0.32 16.40 -2.74
C GLY A 65 0.23 15.06 -2.02
N ALA A 66 0.20 15.06 -0.68
CA ALA A 66 0.06 13.83 0.09
C ALA A 66 -1.30 13.16 -0.13
N VAL A 67 -2.38 13.93 -0.26
CA VAL A 67 -3.70 13.39 -0.60
C VAL A 67 -3.68 12.73 -1.99
N ALA A 68 -3.00 13.32 -2.97
CA ALA A 68 -2.84 12.72 -4.29
C ALA A 68 -2.04 11.41 -4.26
N GLU A 69 -0.95 11.36 -3.49
CA GLU A 69 -0.19 10.12 -3.27
C GLU A 69 -1.01 9.06 -2.52
N LEU A 70 -1.85 9.47 -1.56
CA LEU A 70 -2.70 8.57 -0.80
C LEU A 70 -3.75 7.95 -1.70
N ARG A 71 -4.35 8.73 -2.60
CA ARG A 71 -5.28 8.21 -3.62
C ARG A 71 -4.62 7.17 -4.52
N ARG A 72 -3.37 7.40 -4.97
CA ARG A 72 -2.60 6.39 -5.73
C ARG A 72 -2.37 5.12 -4.92
N LEU A 73 -1.97 5.25 -3.66
CA LEU A 73 -1.74 4.12 -2.76
C LEU A 73 -3.02 3.30 -2.55
N LEU A 74 -4.14 3.97 -2.28
CA LEU A 74 -5.44 3.34 -2.09
C LEU A 74 -5.95 2.67 -3.37
N LEU A 75 -5.71 3.26 -4.54
CA LEU A 75 -6.06 2.66 -5.83
C LEU A 75 -5.30 1.34 -6.06
N LEU A 76 -4.00 1.31 -5.78
CA LEU A 76 -3.20 0.08 -5.85
C LEU A 76 -3.69 -0.96 -4.84
N LEU A 77 -3.99 -0.56 -3.60
CA LEU A 77 -4.50 -1.48 -2.58
C LEU A 77 -5.87 -2.06 -2.98
N LEU A 78 -6.77 -1.23 -3.51
CA LEU A 78 -8.06 -1.66 -4.05
C LEU A 78 -7.86 -2.65 -5.21
N GLY A 79 -6.96 -2.34 -6.14
CA GLY A 79 -6.64 -3.23 -7.24
C GLY A 79 -6.09 -4.58 -6.79
N CYS A 80 -5.34 -4.65 -5.69
CA CYS A 80 -4.99 -5.93 -5.07
C CYS A 80 -6.24 -6.64 -4.51
N ALA A 81 -7.12 -5.92 -3.80
CA ALA A 81 -8.31 -6.50 -3.17
C ALA A 81 -9.30 -7.09 -4.20
N VAL A 82 -9.57 -6.37 -5.30
CA VAL A 82 -10.54 -6.81 -6.31
C VAL A 82 -10.01 -7.88 -7.27
N GLN A 83 -8.70 -8.13 -7.26
CA GLN A 83 -8.04 -9.14 -8.10
C GLN A 83 -7.52 -10.35 -7.30
N CYS A 84 -7.57 -10.33 -5.97
CA CYS A 84 -7.14 -11.46 -5.16
C CYS A 84 -8.09 -12.66 -5.27
N GLU A 85 -7.64 -13.82 -4.80
CA GLU A 85 -8.44 -15.06 -4.79
C GLU A 85 -9.77 -14.88 -4.04
N ARG A 86 -9.76 -14.10 -2.96
CA ARG A 86 -10.94 -13.81 -2.12
C ARG A 86 -11.70 -12.56 -2.54
N LYS A 87 -11.52 -12.06 -3.78
CA LYS A 87 -12.13 -10.82 -4.28
C LYS A 87 -13.64 -10.69 -4.04
N GLU A 88 -14.38 -11.80 -4.08
CA GLU A 88 -15.83 -11.80 -3.82
C GLU A 88 -16.15 -11.24 -2.43
N THR A 89 -15.33 -11.52 -1.42
CA THR A 89 -15.50 -10.96 -0.06
C THR A 89 -15.31 -9.45 0.02
N PHE A 90 -14.59 -8.86 -0.94
CA PHE A 90 -14.35 -7.42 -1.02
C PHE A 90 -15.33 -6.70 -1.95
N ILE A 91 -15.94 -7.42 -2.91
CA ILE A 91 -16.86 -6.86 -3.91
C ILE A 91 -18.33 -6.99 -3.50
N GLN A 92 -18.68 -8.05 -2.78
CA GLN A 92 -20.06 -8.34 -2.37
C GLN A 92 -20.46 -7.71 -1.02
N GLN A 93 -19.52 -7.07 -0.31
CA GLN A 93 -19.82 -6.19 0.82
C GLN A 93 -20.16 -4.79 0.32
#